data_AF-A0A9Q0WYJ4-F1
#
_entry.id   AF-A0A9Q0WYJ4-F1
#
_cell.length_a   1.000
_cell.length_b   1.000
_cell.length_c   1.000
_cell.angle_alpha   90.00
_cell.angle_beta   90.00
_cell.angle_gamma   90.00
#
_symmetry.space_group_name_H-M   'P 1'
#
loop_
_entity.id
_entity.type
_entity.pdbx_description
1 polymer ?
#
loop_
_entity_poly.entity_id
_entity_poly.type
_entity_poly.pdbx_seq_one_letter_code
_entity_poly.pdbx_strand_id
1 'polypeptide(L)'
;MAVAQYDRLDQYLRVVDAYMDIVLQNQMDNHLKTILEGISKRSCHKEIHEDELESLESILMKLLSHFTDLNDVLALDHFLEILDVMYGNPRSNINMHILSMVTRTGYLHDLSTIQLLFEISQSLHDGIDFGSMKDDEYQQPLRLISRFVEMVDYGTEMEQHLMFLVECRGAFGSINELKETLVHSSNCLAIKALKDGRKHLTFVKSCIAFSEVTIPSVLEHVVQFNLYIETAEVALLGGLVSHSDGLVVSAISCLECFDLTDGSRTSIDAGGMLSSIQKLCSLLVMFPGNPDEGITRFPNSILSLINSKSWMTPRMKIRLFCGIILLLATLSQNKLPYYPYRAEITGNDLLFFGDPSYMHEIAALSECVLQNLISFIEQEPPKAAHGTMALEACNCIASAFVVCQDTLEVCWKLIEIGRLCLGADDRYLQSTIKYLNEQLPTSEKAFLALGIE
;
A
#
# COMPACT_ATOMS: atom_id res chain seq x y z
N MET A 1 35.16 -29.71 35.63
CA MET A 1 35.47 -29.54 34.20
C MET A 1 36.67 -28.62 34.07
N ALA A 2 37.65 -28.93 33.20
CA ALA A 2 38.89 -28.15 33.02
C ALA A 2 38.69 -26.71 32.51
N VAL A 3 37.45 -26.34 32.14
CA VAL A 3 37.09 -25.04 31.57
C VAL A 3 37.20 -23.88 32.59
N ALA A 4 37.03 -24.15 33.88
CA ALA A 4 37.13 -23.12 34.93
C ALA A 4 38.58 -22.65 35.22
N GLN A 5 39.60 -23.29 34.62
CA GLN A 5 41.02 -23.04 34.91
C GLN A 5 41.70 -22.08 33.90
N TYR A 6 40.97 -21.56 32.91
CA TYR A 6 41.52 -20.62 31.93
C TYR A 6 41.22 -19.17 32.35
N ASP A 7 42.28 -18.41 32.63
CA ASP A 7 42.22 -16.99 33.03
C ASP A 7 42.11 -16.03 31.83
N ARG A 8 42.53 -16.47 30.64
CA ARG A 8 42.44 -15.67 29.41
C ARG A 8 41.16 -15.97 28.64
N LEU A 9 40.52 -14.92 28.11
CA LEU A 9 39.23 -14.98 27.43
C LEU A 9 39.34 -15.79 26.13
N ASP A 10 40.31 -15.50 25.27
CA ASP A 10 40.65 -16.29 24.07
C ASP A 10 40.68 -17.81 24.26
N GLN A 11 41.41 -18.30 25.27
CA GLN A 11 41.53 -19.73 25.56
C GLN A 11 40.24 -20.31 26.10
N TYR A 12 39.53 -19.55 26.95
CA TYR A 12 38.24 -19.95 27.49
C TYR A 12 37.19 -20.10 26.38
N LEU A 13 37.07 -19.12 25.48
CA LEU A 13 36.11 -19.12 24.38
C LEU A 13 36.34 -20.28 23.41
N ARG A 14 37.59 -20.56 23.02
CA ARG A 14 37.90 -21.70 22.13
C ARG A 14 37.47 -23.05 22.72
N VAL A 15 37.67 -23.22 24.03
CA VAL A 15 37.24 -24.45 24.72
C VAL A 15 35.71 -24.49 24.78
N VAL A 16 35.06 -23.40 25.20
CA VAL A 16 33.59 -23.33 25.26
C VAL A 16 32.97 -23.62 23.90
N ASP A 17 33.46 -22.99 22.83
CA ASP A 17 32.93 -23.15 21.48
C ASP A 17 32.98 -24.61 21.00
N ALA A 18 34.05 -25.34 21.32
CA ALA A 18 34.20 -26.76 20.98
C ALA A 18 33.25 -27.69 21.75
N TYR A 19 32.85 -27.32 22.97
CA TYR A 19 31.97 -28.12 23.82
C TYR A 19 30.50 -27.66 23.79
N MET A 20 30.20 -26.50 23.22
CA MET A 20 28.88 -25.87 23.27
C MET A 20 27.78 -26.77 22.70
N ASP A 21 28.03 -27.40 21.55
CA ASP A 21 27.07 -28.30 20.92
C ASP A 21 26.72 -29.50 21.82
N ILE A 22 27.71 -30.04 22.54
CA ILE A 22 27.51 -31.16 23.46
C ILE A 22 26.69 -30.72 24.67
N VAL A 23 26.97 -29.53 25.22
CA VAL A 23 26.23 -28.97 26.36
C VAL A 23 24.77 -28.73 26.00
N LEU A 24 24.50 -28.20 24.80
CA LEU A 24 23.16 -27.93 24.29
C LEU A 24 22.40 -29.23 23.99
N GLN A 25 22.99 -30.15 23.21
CA GLN A 25 22.35 -31.42 22.85
C GLN A 25 21.98 -32.31 24.05
N ASN A 26 22.74 -32.23 25.14
CA ASN A 26 22.49 -33.00 26.36
C ASN A 26 21.69 -32.23 27.43
N GLN A 27 21.15 -31.04 27.12
CA GLN A 27 20.34 -30.22 28.02
C GLN A 27 21.02 -29.97 29.39
N MET A 28 22.31 -29.61 29.35
CA MET A 28 23.10 -29.41 30.56
C MET A 28 22.96 -27.99 31.12
N ASP A 29 21.75 -27.59 31.54
CA ASP A 29 21.39 -26.20 31.90
C ASP A 29 22.31 -25.56 32.96
N ASN A 30 22.68 -26.32 34.00
CA ASN A 30 23.60 -25.84 35.03
C ASN A 30 25.00 -25.50 34.46
N HIS A 31 25.42 -26.23 33.44
CA HIS A 31 26.70 -25.99 32.77
C HIS A 31 26.60 -24.80 31.82
N LEU A 32 25.48 -24.66 31.11
CA LEU A 32 25.20 -23.49 30.27
C LEU A 32 25.26 -22.20 31.10
N LYS A 33 24.59 -22.17 32.26
CA LYS A 33 24.66 -21.03 33.19
C LYS A 33 26.10 -20.72 33.63
N THR A 34 26.86 -21.75 34.01
CA THR A 34 28.27 -21.60 34.41
C THR A 34 29.14 -21.07 33.27
N ILE A 35 28.84 -21.46 32.02
CA ILE A 35 29.52 -20.98 30.82
C ILE A 35 29.22 -19.49 30.61
N LEU A 36 27.95 -19.08 30.60
CA LEU A 36 27.55 -17.68 30.37
C LEU A 36 28.09 -16.75 31.47
N GLU A 37 27.98 -17.16 32.74
CA GLU A 37 28.63 -16.47 33.86
C GLU A 37 30.14 -16.32 33.66
N GLY A 38 30.78 -17.36 33.13
CA GLY A 38 32.21 -17.39 32.86
C GLY A 38 32.62 -16.45 31.74
N ILE A 39 31.79 -16.31 30.70
CA ILE A 39 32.01 -15.35 29.61
C ILE A 39 31.83 -13.93 30.15
N SER A 40 30.69 -13.61 30.76
CA SER A 40 30.39 -12.25 31.28
C SER A 40 31.48 -11.73 32.23
N LYS A 41 31.90 -12.54 33.22
CA LYS A 41 32.97 -12.15 34.16
C LYS A 41 34.30 -11.83 33.48
N ARG A 42 34.60 -12.46 32.35
CA ARG A 42 35.88 -12.28 31.63
C ARG A 42 35.81 -11.18 30.57
N SER A 43 34.62 -10.86 30.06
CA SER A 43 34.39 -9.79 29.08
C SER A 43 34.14 -8.41 29.73
N CYS A 44 33.63 -8.36 30.97
CA CYS A 44 33.14 -7.13 31.62
C CYS A 44 34.14 -5.95 31.72
N HIS A 45 35.44 -6.16 31.53
CA HIS A 45 36.48 -5.12 31.73
C HIS A 45 37.63 -5.13 30.71
N LYS A 46 37.46 -5.72 29.52
CA LYS A 46 38.52 -5.81 28.51
C LYS A 46 38.00 -5.41 27.13
N GLU A 47 38.83 -4.73 26.34
CA GLU A 47 38.61 -4.63 24.89
C GLU A 47 38.64 -6.05 24.32
N ILE A 48 37.56 -6.45 23.65
CA ILE A 48 37.45 -7.76 23.00
C ILE A 48 38.14 -7.65 21.64
N HIS A 49 39.10 -8.54 21.36
CA HIS A 49 39.77 -8.57 20.06
C HIS A 49 38.94 -9.30 18.99
N GLU A 50 39.24 -9.10 17.70
CA GLU A 50 38.48 -9.72 16.59
C GLU A 50 38.37 -11.25 16.71
N ASP A 51 39.47 -11.96 17.02
CA ASP A 51 39.46 -13.42 17.22
C ASP A 51 38.51 -13.87 18.36
N GLU A 52 38.36 -13.04 19.39
CA GLU A 52 37.47 -13.30 20.52
C GLU A 52 36.01 -13.03 20.14
N LEU A 53 35.76 -12.02 19.29
CA LEU A 53 34.43 -11.74 18.73
C LEU A 53 33.94 -12.86 17.81
N GLU A 54 34.79 -13.40 16.93
CA GLU A 54 34.44 -14.54 16.06
C GLU A 54 34.06 -15.78 16.89
N SER A 55 34.81 -16.03 17.97
CA SER A 55 34.52 -17.14 18.88
C SER A 55 33.20 -16.92 19.64
N LEU A 56 32.93 -15.70 20.09
CA LEU A 56 31.67 -15.31 20.73
C LEU A 56 30.48 -15.44 19.77
N GLU A 57 30.64 -15.00 18.54
CA GLU A 57 29.64 -15.15 17.49
C GLU A 57 29.29 -16.62 17.28
N SER A 58 30.27 -17.49 17.10
CA SER A 58 30.05 -18.94 16.94
C SER A 58 29.28 -19.53 18.13
N ILE A 59 29.67 -19.19 19.37
CA ILE A 59 29.00 -19.69 20.59
C ILE A 59 27.54 -19.23 20.65
N LEU A 60 27.30 -17.93 20.42
CA LEU A 60 25.94 -17.38 20.47
C LEU A 60 25.07 -17.86 19.30
N MET A 61 25.63 -18.05 18.11
CA MET A 61 24.91 -18.64 16.98
C MET A 61 24.46 -20.07 17.28
N LYS A 62 25.33 -20.90 17.88
CA LYS A 62 24.97 -22.25 18.33
C LYS A 62 23.88 -22.21 19.38
N LEU A 63 23.97 -21.27 20.33
CA LEU A 63 22.96 -21.04 21.37
C LEU A 63 21.60 -20.69 20.73
N LEU A 64 21.55 -19.66 19.88
CA LEU A 64 20.32 -19.20 19.23
C LEU A 64 19.71 -20.26 18.30
N SER A 65 20.54 -21.08 17.65
CA SER A 65 20.08 -22.17 16.79
C SER A 65 19.44 -23.32 17.56
N HIS A 66 19.77 -23.48 18.84
CA HIS A 66 19.23 -24.53 19.69
C HIS A 66 17.84 -24.18 20.25
N PHE A 67 17.61 -22.92 20.61
CA PHE A 67 16.32 -22.46 21.11
C PHE A 67 15.34 -22.17 19.98
N THR A 68 14.06 -22.41 20.24
CA THR A 68 12.98 -22.13 19.26
C THR A 68 12.21 -20.85 19.57
N ASP A 69 12.05 -20.53 20.86
CA ASP A 69 11.44 -19.30 21.33
C ASP A 69 12.54 -18.31 21.77
N LEU A 70 12.39 -17.05 21.38
CA LEU A 70 13.27 -15.98 21.84
C LEU A 70 13.15 -15.79 23.37
N ASN A 71 11.98 -15.99 23.94
CA ASN A 71 11.77 -15.80 25.39
C ASN A 71 12.66 -16.73 26.23
N ASP A 72 12.89 -17.96 25.76
CA ASP A 72 13.78 -18.92 26.42
C ASP A 72 15.23 -18.43 26.41
N VAL A 73 15.65 -17.77 25.33
CA VAL A 73 16.99 -17.17 25.22
C VAL A 73 17.12 -15.96 26.12
N LEU A 74 16.11 -15.08 26.14
CA LEU A 74 16.12 -13.87 26.98
C LEU A 74 16.05 -14.19 28.48
N ALA A 75 15.54 -15.37 28.84
CA ALA A 75 15.56 -15.88 30.21
C ALA A 75 16.94 -16.39 30.66
N LEU A 76 17.92 -16.54 29.76
CA LEU A 76 19.26 -16.98 30.11
C LEU A 76 20.05 -15.87 30.82
N ASP A 77 20.55 -16.18 32.01
CA ASP A 77 21.40 -15.29 32.79
C ASP A 77 22.62 -14.83 31.94
N HIS A 78 22.94 -13.54 32.03
CA HIS A 78 24.07 -12.90 31.36
C HIS A 78 24.02 -12.87 29.82
N PHE A 79 22.96 -13.35 29.15
CA PHE A 79 22.87 -13.30 27.69
C PHE A 79 22.94 -11.86 27.16
N LEU A 80 22.10 -10.96 27.67
CA LEU A 80 22.09 -9.55 27.27
C LEU A 80 23.41 -8.85 27.61
N GLU A 81 23.99 -9.15 28.77
CA GLU A 81 25.29 -8.59 29.16
C GLU A 81 26.40 -8.96 28.17
N ILE A 82 26.44 -10.23 27.73
CA ILE A 82 27.42 -10.69 26.74
C ILE A 82 27.17 -10.03 25.38
N LEU A 83 25.89 -9.94 25.01
CA LEU A 83 25.43 -9.34 23.77
C LEU A 83 25.84 -7.85 23.67
N ASP A 84 25.77 -7.12 24.78
CA ASP A 84 26.13 -5.69 24.86
C ASP A 84 27.63 -5.41 24.67
N VAL A 85 28.51 -6.38 24.92
CA VAL A 85 29.96 -6.21 24.70
C VAL A 85 30.36 -6.45 23.24
N MET A 86 29.50 -7.07 22.43
CA MET A 86 29.79 -7.35 21.03
C MET A 86 29.58 -6.11 20.15
N TYR A 87 30.35 -5.99 19.07
CA TYR A 87 30.23 -4.91 18.08
C TYR A 87 30.62 -5.40 16.66
N GLY A 88 30.38 -4.55 15.65
CA GLY A 88 30.73 -4.85 14.25
C GLY A 88 29.89 -5.98 13.63
N ASN A 89 30.44 -6.62 12.59
CA ASN A 89 29.75 -7.71 11.87
C ASN A 89 29.30 -8.87 12.77
N PRO A 90 30.10 -9.34 13.75
CA PRO A 90 29.67 -10.36 14.70
C PRO A 90 28.38 -9.99 15.44
N ARG A 91 28.26 -8.74 15.92
CA ARG A 91 27.04 -8.24 16.57
C ARG A 91 25.85 -8.22 15.61
N SER A 92 26.07 -7.74 14.39
CA SER A 92 25.03 -7.66 13.35
C SER A 92 24.50 -9.04 12.97
N ASN A 93 25.36 -10.04 12.87
CA ASN A 93 24.96 -11.42 12.55
C ASN A 93 24.08 -12.02 13.66
N ILE A 94 24.46 -11.82 14.93
CA ILE A 94 23.64 -12.23 16.07
C ILE A 94 22.29 -11.49 16.08
N ASN A 95 22.28 -10.18 15.85
CA ASN A 95 21.06 -9.37 15.77
C ASN A 95 20.10 -9.85 14.68
N MET A 96 20.63 -10.12 13.49
CA MET A 96 19.84 -10.69 12.40
C MET A 96 19.26 -12.06 12.79
N HIS A 97 20.03 -12.91 13.47
CA HIS A 97 19.52 -14.20 13.91
C HIS A 97 18.41 -14.07 14.97
N ILE A 98 18.56 -13.16 15.95
CA ILE A 98 17.52 -12.84 16.93
C ILE A 98 16.24 -12.38 16.22
N LEU A 99 16.33 -11.41 15.31
CA LEU A 99 15.18 -10.95 14.53
C LEU A 99 14.57 -12.09 13.72
N SER A 100 15.38 -12.95 13.11
CA SER A 100 14.90 -14.08 12.32
C SER A 100 14.12 -15.10 13.14
N MET A 101 14.50 -15.34 14.41
CA MET A 101 13.73 -16.22 15.32
C MET A 101 12.33 -15.65 15.53
N VAL A 102 12.24 -14.35 15.77
CA VAL A 102 10.99 -13.64 16.00
C VAL A 102 10.10 -13.64 14.76
N THR A 103 10.67 -13.52 13.56
CA THR A 103 9.88 -13.58 12.30
C THR A 103 9.11 -14.88 12.10
N ARG A 104 9.46 -15.94 12.86
CA ARG A 104 8.82 -17.26 12.80
C ARG A 104 7.72 -17.42 13.87
N THR A 105 7.71 -16.58 14.89
CA THR A 105 6.88 -16.72 16.09
C THR A 105 5.76 -15.67 16.10
N GLY A 106 4.69 -15.91 15.34
CA GLY A 106 3.39 -15.22 15.49
C GLY A 106 3.42 -13.69 15.68
N TYR A 107 2.50 -13.17 16.50
CA TYR A 107 2.43 -11.76 16.89
C TYR A 107 3.18 -11.50 18.20
N LEU A 108 3.80 -10.33 18.31
CA LEU A 108 4.52 -9.89 19.51
C LEU A 108 3.63 -9.00 20.37
N HIS A 109 3.45 -9.41 21.63
CA HIS A 109 2.63 -8.70 22.60
C HIS A 109 3.41 -8.22 23.84
N ASP A 110 4.57 -8.80 24.12
CA ASP A 110 5.36 -8.47 25.31
C ASP A 110 6.16 -7.17 25.12
N LEU A 111 5.87 -6.17 25.96
CA LEU A 111 6.45 -4.83 25.88
C LEU A 111 7.98 -4.83 26.03
N SER A 112 8.51 -5.65 26.93
CA SER A 112 9.95 -5.74 27.16
C SER A 112 10.68 -6.33 25.96
N THR A 113 10.11 -7.37 25.35
CA THR A 113 10.62 -7.98 24.12
C THR A 113 10.55 -6.99 22.95
N ILE A 114 9.45 -6.25 22.79
CA ILE A 114 9.31 -5.24 21.73
C ILE A 114 10.38 -4.15 21.88
N GLN A 115 10.60 -3.63 23.09
CA GLN A 115 11.62 -2.61 23.36
C GLN A 115 13.03 -3.12 23.02
N LEU A 116 13.38 -4.32 23.48
CA LEU A 116 14.68 -4.93 23.18
C LEU A 116 14.88 -5.12 21.66
N LEU A 117 13.85 -5.61 20.97
CA LEU A 117 13.93 -5.81 19.51
C LEU A 117 14.00 -4.50 18.74
N PHE A 118 13.40 -3.44 19.25
CA PHE A 118 13.55 -2.10 18.71
C PHE A 118 15.01 -1.62 18.84
N GLU A 119 15.62 -1.76 20.01
CA GLU A 119 17.03 -1.40 20.25
C GLU A 119 17.99 -2.22 19.37
N ILE A 120 17.74 -3.53 19.24
CA ILE A 120 18.47 -4.43 18.34
C ILE A 120 18.34 -3.97 16.88
N SER A 121 17.11 -3.63 16.45
CA SER A 121 16.83 -3.18 15.09
C SER A 121 17.49 -1.83 14.80
N GLN A 122 17.48 -0.91 15.76
CA GLN A 122 18.14 0.38 15.67
C GLN A 122 19.66 0.22 15.56
N SER A 123 20.27 -0.60 16.42
CA SER A 123 21.70 -0.91 16.32
C SER A 123 22.07 -1.54 14.97
N LEU A 124 21.21 -2.41 14.43
CA LEU A 124 21.43 -3.02 13.13
C LEU A 124 21.31 -1.98 11.99
N HIS A 125 20.36 -1.06 12.08
CA HIS A 125 20.13 -0.01 11.09
C HIS A 125 21.23 1.05 11.10
N ASP A 126 21.64 1.53 12.27
CA ASP A 126 22.72 2.52 12.46
C ASP A 126 24.08 1.98 11.99
N GLY A 127 24.26 0.65 12.02
CA GLY A 127 25.46 -0.03 11.52
C GLY A 127 25.54 -0.16 10.00
N ILE A 128 24.47 0.18 9.25
CA ILE A 128 24.45 0.12 7.78
C ILE A 128 25.11 1.36 7.20
N ASP A 129 26.27 1.19 6.55
CA ASP A 129 26.89 2.26 5.77
C ASP A 129 26.20 2.36 4.40
N PHE A 130 25.19 3.25 4.32
CA PHE A 130 24.47 3.56 3.09
C PHE A 130 25.36 4.11 1.94
N GLY A 131 26.65 4.41 2.21
CA GLY A 131 27.62 4.87 1.21
C GLY A 131 28.47 3.78 0.54
N SER A 132 28.45 2.53 1.06
CA SER A 132 29.40 1.47 0.67
C SER A 132 28.72 0.31 -0.10
N MET A 133 28.85 0.34 -1.43
CA MET A 133 28.68 -0.70 -2.49
C MET A 133 27.95 -2.05 -2.20
N LYS A 134 27.03 -2.37 -3.15
CA LYS A 134 26.17 -3.56 -3.41
C LYS A 134 24.86 -3.64 -2.60
N ASP A 135 23.75 -3.35 -3.30
CA ASP A 135 22.37 -3.37 -2.79
C ASP A 135 21.95 -4.68 -2.10
N ASP A 136 22.49 -5.84 -2.52
CA ASP A 136 21.95 -7.15 -2.09
C ASP A 136 22.27 -7.53 -0.63
N GLU A 137 23.36 -7.02 -0.04
CA GLU A 137 23.78 -7.44 1.33
C GLU A 137 22.96 -6.75 2.43
N TYR A 138 22.49 -5.52 2.22
CA TYR A 138 21.70 -4.79 3.21
C TYR A 138 20.20 -5.11 3.16
N GLN A 139 19.73 -5.73 2.08
CA GLN A 139 18.32 -6.07 1.91
C GLN A 139 17.79 -7.01 3.00
N GLN A 140 18.62 -7.91 3.50
CA GLN A 140 18.22 -8.85 4.54
C GLN A 140 17.96 -8.17 5.90
N PRO A 141 18.89 -7.37 6.47
CA PRO A 141 18.62 -6.55 7.65
C PRO A 141 17.34 -5.72 7.56
N LEU A 142 17.16 -5.00 6.45
CA LEU A 142 16.00 -4.12 6.27
C LEU A 142 14.69 -4.91 6.23
N ARG A 143 14.66 -6.06 5.56
CA ARG A 143 13.48 -6.96 5.56
C ARG A 143 13.17 -7.52 6.94
N LEU A 144 14.19 -7.87 7.72
CA LEU A 144 13.99 -8.35 9.09
C LEU A 144 13.42 -7.26 10.00
N ILE A 145 13.92 -6.03 9.86
CA ILE A 145 13.38 -4.87 10.60
C ILE A 145 11.93 -4.61 10.19
N SER A 146 11.62 -4.58 8.89
CA SER A 146 10.25 -4.39 8.41
C SER A 146 9.33 -5.49 8.93
N ARG A 147 9.79 -6.75 8.88
CA ARG A 147 9.02 -7.88 9.38
C ARG A 147 8.81 -7.84 10.89
N PHE A 148 9.79 -7.39 11.66
CA PHE A 148 9.63 -7.15 13.10
C PHE A 148 8.49 -6.16 13.34
N VAL A 149 8.52 -4.99 12.69
CA VAL A 149 7.48 -3.96 12.86
C VAL A 149 6.10 -4.48 12.45
N GLU A 150 5.99 -5.27 11.38
CA GLU A 150 4.72 -5.91 10.96
C GLU A 150 4.10 -6.84 12.03
N MET A 151 4.92 -7.48 12.86
CA MET A 151 4.45 -8.47 13.84
C MET A 151 4.08 -7.88 15.19
N VAL A 152 4.47 -6.63 15.45
CA VAL A 152 4.15 -5.97 16.72
C VAL A 152 2.65 -5.70 16.80
N ASP A 153 2.01 -6.19 17.87
CA ASP A 153 0.62 -5.90 18.15
C ASP A 153 0.42 -5.63 19.65
N TYR A 154 0.26 -4.36 20.00
CA TYR A 154 -0.07 -3.91 21.36
C TYR A 154 -1.52 -4.26 21.79
N GLY A 155 -2.29 -4.96 20.96
CA GLY A 155 -3.63 -5.43 21.30
C GLY A 155 -4.61 -4.26 21.49
N THR A 156 -5.12 -4.09 22.72
CA THR A 156 -6.07 -3.03 23.07
C THR A 156 -5.41 -1.66 23.29
N GLU A 157 -4.09 -1.62 23.53
CA GLU A 157 -3.34 -0.39 23.81
C GLU A 157 -2.98 0.35 22.50
N MET A 158 -4.01 0.79 21.78
CA MET A 158 -3.87 1.39 20.44
C MET A 158 -3.00 2.66 20.43
N GLU A 159 -3.03 3.46 21.50
CA GLU A 159 -2.19 4.66 21.63
C GLU A 159 -0.70 4.30 21.73
N GLN A 160 -0.36 3.25 22.48
CA GLN A 160 1.02 2.74 22.57
C GLN A 160 1.49 2.20 21.22
N HIS A 161 0.62 1.49 20.50
CA HIS A 161 0.92 1.06 19.13
C HIS A 161 1.24 2.26 18.23
N LEU A 162 0.41 3.30 18.24
CA LEU A 162 0.66 4.48 17.40
C LEU A 162 1.97 5.18 17.77
N MET A 163 2.30 5.31 19.07
CA MET A 163 3.60 5.85 19.51
C MET A 163 4.76 5.02 18.98
N PHE A 164 4.67 3.69 19.04
CA PHE A 164 5.66 2.79 18.45
C PHE A 164 5.84 3.03 16.95
N LEU A 165 4.75 3.21 16.18
CA LEU A 165 4.85 3.54 14.74
C LEU A 165 5.55 4.90 14.50
N VAL A 166 5.32 5.89 15.38
CA VAL A 166 6.01 7.19 15.32
C VAL A 166 7.50 7.02 15.57
N GLU A 167 7.89 6.22 16.56
CA GLU A 167 9.29 5.90 16.84
C GLU A 167 9.95 5.15 15.68
N CYS A 168 9.27 4.15 15.11
CA CYS A 168 9.74 3.44 13.92
C CYS A 168 9.94 4.36 12.72
N ARG A 169 9.01 5.30 12.47
CA ARG A 169 9.16 6.29 11.40
C ARG A 169 10.40 7.16 11.61
N GLY A 170 10.69 7.54 12.85
CA GLY A 170 11.84 8.36 13.22
C GLY A 170 13.17 7.61 13.07
N ALA A 171 13.24 6.39 13.60
CA ALA A 171 14.44 5.56 13.58
C ALA A 171 14.75 4.99 12.18
N PHE A 172 13.73 4.51 11.47
CA PHE A 172 13.89 3.72 10.25
C PHE A 172 13.40 4.45 8.98
N GLY A 173 13.40 5.79 8.99
CA GLY A 173 12.85 6.61 7.91
C GLY A 173 13.52 6.44 6.53
N SER A 174 14.69 5.81 6.46
CA SER A 174 15.36 5.49 5.20
C SER A 174 14.84 4.21 4.52
N ILE A 175 14.13 3.34 5.24
CA ILE A 175 13.60 2.08 4.70
C ILE A 175 12.28 2.36 3.98
N ASN A 176 12.22 2.15 2.66
CA ASN A 176 11.05 2.53 1.88
C ASN A 176 9.86 1.58 2.06
N GLU A 177 10.12 0.29 2.06
CA GLU A 177 9.11 -0.77 2.24
C GLU A 177 8.44 -0.68 3.63
N LEU A 178 9.20 -0.22 4.63
CA LEU A 178 8.68 -0.01 5.97
C LEU A 178 7.66 1.14 6.01
N LYS A 179 7.83 2.20 5.23
CA LYS A 179 6.88 3.34 5.23
C LYS A 179 5.48 2.89 4.82
N GLU A 180 5.38 2.01 3.83
CA GLU A 180 4.10 1.40 3.41
C GLU A 180 3.48 0.61 4.57
N THR A 181 4.27 -0.23 5.23
CA THR A 181 3.87 -1.00 6.42
C THR A 181 3.34 -0.09 7.54
N LEU A 182 4.05 1.01 7.83
CA LEU A 182 3.67 1.96 8.87
C LEU A 182 2.32 2.62 8.56
N VAL A 183 2.08 3.03 7.31
CA VAL A 183 0.81 3.64 6.89
C VAL A 183 -0.32 2.63 6.98
N HIS A 184 -0.14 1.40 6.50
CA HIS A 184 -1.16 0.34 6.62
C HIS A 184 -1.48 0.01 8.08
N SER A 185 -0.46 -0.10 8.95
CA SER A 185 -0.67 -0.34 10.38
C SER A 185 -1.45 0.80 11.03
N SER A 186 -1.09 2.06 10.74
CA SER A 186 -1.83 3.23 11.22
C SER A 186 -3.29 3.25 10.75
N ASN A 187 -3.54 2.96 9.48
CA ASN A 187 -4.89 2.86 8.92
C ASN A 187 -5.68 1.71 9.58
N CYS A 188 -5.03 0.59 9.88
CA CYS A 188 -5.66 -0.51 10.62
C CYS A 188 -6.01 -0.11 12.05
N LEU A 189 -5.14 0.61 12.75
CA LEU A 189 -5.43 1.16 14.09
C LEU A 189 -6.63 2.10 14.06
N ALA A 190 -6.71 2.99 13.06
CA ALA A 190 -7.86 3.85 12.85
C ALA A 190 -9.15 3.05 12.63
N ILE A 191 -9.13 2.01 11.79
CA ILE A 191 -10.29 1.14 11.56
C ILE A 191 -10.69 0.39 12.84
N LYS A 192 -9.74 -0.16 13.60
CA LYS A 192 -10.00 -0.82 14.90
C LYS A 192 -10.71 0.15 15.85
N ALA A 193 -10.18 1.36 16.00
CA ALA A 193 -10.76 2.41 16.83
C ALA A 193 -12.17 2.83 16.37
N LEU A 194 -12.43 2.86 15.07
CA LEU A 194 -13.76 3.15 14.52
C LEU A 194 -14.78 2.05 14.83
N LYS A 195 -14.36 0.78 14.85
CA LYS A 195 -15.21 -0.37 15.19
C LYS A 195 -15.61 -0.37 16.67
N ASP A 196 -14.70 0.05 17.55
CA ASP A 196 -14.95 0.14 19.00
C ASP A 196 -15.89 1.31 19.38
N GLY A 197 -16.19 2.20 18.44
CA GLY A 197 -17.20 3.24 18.52
C GLY A 197 -16.64 4.67 18.58
N ARG A 198 -17.52 5.66 18.78
CA ARG A 198 -17.20 7.10 18.63
C ARG A 198 -16.23 7.70 19.65
N LYS A 199 -15.81 6.93 20.67
CA LYS A 199 -14.97 7.44 21.77
C LYS A 199 -13.55 7.81 21.31
N HIS A 200 -13.11 7.28 20.18
CA HIS A 200 -11.72 7.39 19.73
C HIS A 200 -11.51 8.32 18.53
N LEU A 201 -12.43 9.25 18.23
CA LEU A 201 -12.28 10.13 17.05
C LEU A 201 -10.97 10.94 17.06
N THR A 202 -10.54 11.43 18.23
CA THR A 202 -9.26 12.11 18.38
C THR A 202 -8.09 11.20 18.00
N PHE A 203 -8.13 9.95 18.45
CA PHE A 203 -7.12 8.95 18.11
C PHE A 203 -7.13 8.62 16.60
N VAL A 204 -8.31 8.46 15.99
CA VAL A 204 -8.45 8.27 14.54
C VAL A 204 -7.82 9.44 13.78
N LYS A 205 -8.04 10.70 14.22
CA LYS A 205 -7.38 11.87 13.62
C LYS A 205 -5.86 11.77 13.73
N SER A 206 -5.33 11.32 14.87
CA SER A 206 -3.88 11.12 15.05
C SER A 206 -3.32 10.06 14.09
N CYS A 207 -4.02 8.94 13.90
CA CYS A 207 -3.62 7.91 12.92
C CYS A 207 -3.61 8.47 11.48
N ILE A 208 -4.66 9.20 11.10
CA ILE A 208 -4.74 9.81 9.76
C ILE A 208 -3.64 10.86 9.57
N ALA A 209 -3.39 11.73 10.56
CA ALA A 209 -2.33 12.72 10.50
C ALA A 209 -0.94 12.07 10.39
N PHE A 210 -0.70 10.96 11.11
CA PHE A 210 0.51 10.17 10.97
C PHE A 210 0.69 9.64 9.53
N SER A 211 -0.38 9.09 8.94
CA SER A 211 -0.36 8.63 7.55
C SER A 211 -0.10 9.80 6.57
N GLU A 212 -0.79 10.93 6.74
CA GLU A 212 -0.63 12.15 5.92
C GLU A 212 0.82 12.67 5.88
N VAL A 213 1.54 12.63 7.00
CA VAL A 213 2.96 13.07 7.05
C VAL A 213 3.95 12.00 6.63
N THR A 214 3.53 10.75 6.46
CA THR A 214 4.40 9.61 6.11
C THR A 214 4.36 9.31 4.62
N ILE A 215 3.17 9.32 4.01
CA ILE A 215 2.97 8.99 2.59
C ILE A 215 3.83 9.85 1.64
N PRO A 216 4.02 11.17 1.83
CA PRO A 216 4.88 11.97 0.95
C PRO A 216 6.33 11.50 0.86
N SER A 217 6.80 10.73 1.85
CA SER A 217 8.17 10.20 1.89
C SER A 217 8.34 8.83 1.20
N VAL A 218 7.26 8.22 0.71
CA VAL A 218 7.27 6.98 -0.09
C VAL A 218 7.72 7.30 -1.51
N LEU A 219 8.72 6.56 -2.03
CA LEU A 219 9.32 6.83 -3.34
C LEU A 219 8.53 6.23 -4.52
N GLU A 220 7.89 5.07 -4.32
CA GLU A 220 7.14 4.40 -5.37
C GLU A 220 5.79 5.09 -5.58
N HIS A 221 5.62 5.77 -6.72
CA HIS A 221 4.45 6.60 -6.99
C HIS A 221 3.13 5.82 -7.02
N VAL A 222 3.12 4.58 -7.53
CA VAL A 222 1.91 3.74 -7.55
C VAL A 222 1.49 3.38 -6.13
N VAL A 223 2.45 2.96 -5.30
CA VAL A 223 2.22 2.67 -3.88
C VAL A 223 1.77 3.93 -3.15
N GLN A 224 2.46 5.05 -3.35
CA GLN A 224 2.11 6.34 -2.77
C GLN A 224 0.67 6.76 -3.11
N PHE A 225 0.26 6.64 -4.38
CA PHE A 225 -1.11 6.91 -4.82
C PHE A 225 -2.14 6.02 -4.13
N ASN A 226 -1.87 4.71 -4.05
CA ASN A 226 -2.76 3.76 -3.38
C ASN A 226 -2.91 4.07 -1.89
N LEU A 227 -1.80 4.38 -1.21
CA LEU A 227 -1.80 4.75 0.20
C LEU A 227 -2.61 6.02 0.46
N TYR A 228 -2.55 7.03 -0.42
CA TYR A 228 -3.41 8.21 -0.30
C TYR A 228 -4.90 7.84 -0.42
N ILE A 229 -5.29 7.03 -1.40
CA ILE A 229 -6.69 6.62 -1.58
C ILE A 229 -7.19 5.80 -0.39
N GLU A 230 -6.43 4.81 0.05
CA GLU A 230 -6.80 3.96 1.19
C GLU A 230 -6.93 4.78 2.48
N THR A 231 -6.00 5.71 2.72
CA THR A 231 -6.07 6.61 3.87
C THR A 231 -7.27 7.55 3.75
N ALA A 232 -7.59 8.04 2.55
CA ALA A 232 -8.77 8.86 2.31
C ALA A 232 -10.07 8.09 2.60
N GLU A 233 -10.13 6.80 2.24
CA GLU A 233 -11.25 5.91 2.57
C GLU A 233 -11.43 5.78 4.09
N VAL A 234 -10.34 5.53 4.82
CA VAL A 234 -10.39 5.43 6.29
C VAL A 234 -10.80 6.75 6.94
N ALA A 235 -10.27 7.88 6.45
CA ALA A 235 -10.67 9.21 6.90
C ALA A 235 -12.17 9.46 6.67
N LEU A 236 -12.68 9.09 5.49
CA LEU A 236 -14.10 9.21 5.15
C LEU A 236 -14.96 8.33 6.06
N LEU A 237 -14.57 7.07 6.32
CA LEU A 237 -15.27 6.20 7.28
C LEU A 237 -15.31 6.80 8.70
N GLY A 238 -14.27 7.55 9.07
CA GLY A 238 -14.20 8.28 10.33
C GLY A 238 -15.03 9.56 10.40
N GLY A 239 -15.63 10.01 9.29
CA GLY A 239 -16.30 11.32 9.20
C GLY A 239 -15.33 12.50 9.08
N LEU A 240 -14.08 12.26 8.74
CA LEU A 240 -13.02 13.26 8.60
C LEU A 240 -12.94 13.76 7.15
N VAL A 241 -14.03 14.38 6.68
CA VAL A 241 -14.18 14.79 5.27
C VAL A 241 -13.04 15.69 4.81
N SER A 242 -12.61 16.67 5.61
CA SER A 242 -11.51 17.58 5.25
C SER A 242 -10.16 16.89 5.07
N HIS A 243 -9.86 15.87 5.86
CA HIS A 243 -8.64 15.06 5.70
C HIS A 243 -8.74 14.20 4.45
N SER A 244 -9.89 13.54 4.24
CA SER A 244 -10.16 12.77 3.03
C SER A 244 -10.01 13.64 1.77
N ASP A 245 -10.46 14.89 1.82
CA ASP A 245 -10.33 15.88 0.74
C ASP A 245 -8.87 16.16 0.38
N GLY A 246 -8.06 16.53 1.39
CA GLY A 246 -6.64 16.81 1.20
C GLY A 246 -5.84 15.59 0.72
N LEU A 247 -6.21 14.40 1.17
CA LEU A 247 -5.60 13.13 0.72
C LEU A 247 -5.93 12.83 -0.75
N VAL A 248 -7.17 13.04 -1.20
CA VAL A 248 -7.52 12.87 -2.62
C VAL A 248 -6.83 13.91 -3.50
N VAL A 249 -6.75 15.17 -3.07
CA VAL A 249 -5.97 16.20 -3.77
C VAL A 249 -4.51 15.75 -3.93
N SER A 250 -3.90 15.27 -2.85
CA SER A 250 -2.52 14.78 -2.84
C SER A 250 -2.32 13.53 -3.71
N ALA A 251 -3.31 12.63 -3.76
CA ALA A 251 -3.31 11.48 -4.67
C ALA A 251 -3.26 11.94 -6.14
N ILE A 252 -4.09 12.91 -6.52
CA ILE A 252 -4.10 13.41 -7.91
C ILE A 252 -2.80 14.15 -8.23
N SER A 253 -2.31 14.99 -7.32
CA SER A 253 -1.03 15.70 -7.49
C SER A 253 0.16 14.72 -7.61
N CYS A 254 0.15 13.59 -6.90
CA CYS A 254 1.13 12.52 -7.07
C CYS A 254 1.20 12.02 -8.53
N LEU A 255 0.04 11.84 -9.19
CA LEU A 255 -0.03 11.45 -10.60
C LEU A 255 0.40 12.56 -11.56
N GLU A 256 0.20 13.82 -11.18
CA GLU A 256 0.64 14.99 -11.95
C GLU A 256 2.17 15.17 -11.90
N CYS A 257 2.83 14.83 -10.81
CA CYS A 257 4.29 14.86 -10.72
C CYS A 257 4.96 13.63 -11.36
N PHE A 258 4.19 12.61 -11.72
CA PHE A 258 4.72 11.40 -12.33
C PHE A 258 5.15 11.66 -13.79
N ASP A 259 6.46 11.70 -14.00
CA ASP A 259 7.09 11.78 -15.32
C ASP A 259 8.00 10.55 -15.57
N LEU A 260 7.75 9.88 -16.70
CA LEU A 260 8.44 8.66 -17.16
C LEU A 260 9.94 8.84 -17.48
N THR A 261 10.53 10.01 -17.23
CA THR A 261 11.89 10.34 -17.64
C THR A 261 12.98 9.67 -16.80
N ASP A 262 12.62 9.04 -15.69
CA ASP A 262 13.59 8.31 -14.88
C ASP A 262 13.84 6.93 -15.48
N GLY A 263 15.08 6.67 -15.89
CA GLY A 263 15.51 5.51 -16.69
C GLY A 263 15.37 4.13 -16.04
N SER A 264 14.52 4.00 -15.02
CA SER A 264 14.17 2.72 -14.42
C SER A 264 13.31 1.91 -15.39
N ARG A 265 13.84 0.74 -15.75
CA ARG A 265 13.19 -0.26 -16.61
C ARG A 265 12.03 -0.99 -15.91
N THR A 266 11.38 -0.37 -14.94
CA THR A 266 10.19 -0.97 -14.33
C THR A 266 9.05 -0.62 -15.28
N SER A 267 8.66 -1.58 -16.12
CA SER A 267 7.43 -1.47 -16.89
C SER A 267 6.34 -1.06 -15.91
N ILE A 268 5.81 0.17 -16.03
CA ILE A 268 4.68 0.61 -15.21
C ILE A 268 3.66 -0.51 -15.26
N ASP A 269 3.18 -0.96 -14.10
CA ASP A 269 1.98 -1.77 -14.06
C ASP A 269 0.81 -0.88 -14.48
N ALA A 270 0.71 -0.68 -15.80
CA ALA A 270 -0.32 0.12 -16.44
C ALA A 270 -1.71 -0.42 -16.10
N GLY A 271 -1.81 -1.71 -15.81
CA GLY A 271 -3.01 -2.36 -15.30
C GLY A 271 -3.32 -1.91 -13.87
N GLY A 272 -2.35 -2.03 -12.96
CA GLY A 272 -2.46 -1.60 -11.56
C GLY A 272 -2.82 -0.11 -11.43
N MET A 273 -2.12 0.77 -12.15
CA MET A 273 -2.43 2.20 -12.13
C MET A 273 -3.85 2.50 -12.64
N LEU A 274 -4.27 1.84 -13.73
CA LEU A 274 -5.64 1.99 -14.24
C LEU A 274 -6.67 1.57 -13.19
N SER A 275 -6.47 0.43 -12.53
CA SER A 275 -7.39 -0.04 -11.48
C SER A 275 -7.45 0.91 -10.30
N SER A 276 -6.31 1.51 -9.92
CA SER A 276 -6.25 2.45 -8.80
C SER A 276 -7.00 3.74 -9.11
N ILE A 277 -6.86 4.29 -10.32
CA ILE A 277 -7.61 5.49 -10.72
C ILE A 277 -9.12 5.18 -10.84
N GLN A 278 -9.48 3.99 -11.31
CA GLN A 278 -10.89 3.55 -11.33
C GLN A 278 -11.45 3.34 -9.91
N LYS A 279 -10.62 2.87 -8.97
CA LYS A 279 -10.95 2.81 -7.53
C LYS A 279 -11.22 4.22 -7.00
N LEU A 280 -10.40 5.21 -7.36
CA LEU A 280 -10.67 6.62 -7.02
C LEU A 280 -12.03 7.07 -7.57
N CYS A 281 -12.34 6.81 -8.85
CA CYS A 281 -13.66 7.14 -9.41
C CYS A 281 -14.81 6.50 -8.59
N SER A 282 -14.63 5.26 -8.14
CA SER A 282 -15.63 4.58 -7.31
C SER A 282 -15.77 5.24 -5.93
N LEU A 283 -14.64 5.60 -5.29
CA LEU A 283 -14.64 6.32 -4.02
C LEU A 283 -15.39 7.66 -4.11
N LEU A 284 -15.22 8.39 -5.22
CA LEU A 284 -15.83 9.69 -5.45
C LEU A 284 -17.37 9.67 -5.44
N VAL A 285 -18.01 8.52 -5.64
CA VAL A 285 -19.48 8.37 -5.49
C VAL A 285 -19.93 8.64 -4.06
N MET A 286 -19.14 8.20 -3.06
CA MET A 286 -19.43 8.43 -1.63
C MET A 286 -18.93 9.77 -1.11
N PHE A 287 -18.10 10.45 -1.89
CA PHE A 287 -17.39 11.63 -1.45
C PHE A 287 -18.32 12.84 -1.49
N PRO A 288 -18.57 13.53 -0.37
CA PRO A 288 -19.45 14.69 -0.36
C PRO A 288 -18.83 15.83 -1.17
N GLY A 289 -19.60 16.40 -2.11
CA GLY A 289 -19.17 17.52 -2.93
C GLY A 289 -18.91 18.77 -2.08
N ASN A 290 -17.92 19.56 -2.49
CA ASN A 290 -17.67 20.88 -1.91
C ASN A 290 -18.65 21.89 -2.52
N PRO A 291 -19.52 22.56 -1.73
CA PRO A 291 -20.46 23.55 -2.26
C PRO A 291 -19.78 24.72 -2.98
N ASP A 292 -18.56 25.08 -2.59
CA ASP A 292 -17.84 26.23 -3.14
C ASP A 292 -17.12 25.91 -4.46
N GLU A 293 -16.70 24.66 -4.65
CA GLU A 293 -15.90 24.22 -5.81
C GLU A 293 -16.66 23.32 -6.79
N GLY A 294 -17.87 22.91 -6.44
CA GLY A 294 -18.73 22.03 -7.22
C GLY A 294 -18.38 20.55 -7.11
N ILE A 295 -19.31 19.69 -7.54
CA ILE A 295 -19.14 18.23 -7.50
C ILE A 295 -18.10 17.74 -8.52
N THR A 296 -17.89 18.52 -9.57
CA THR A 296 -17.05 18.14 -10.71
C THR A 296 -15.56 18.41 -10.50
N ARG A 297 -15.14 18.98 -9.37
CA ARG A 297 -13.72 19.32 -9.09
C ARG A 297 -12.76 18.15 -9.35
N PHE A 298 -12.96 17.02 -8.67
CA PHE A 298 -12.07 15.86 -8.82
C PHE A 298 -12.18 15.19 -10.20
N PRO A 299 -13.39 14.94 -10.76
CA PRO A 299 -13.53 14.49 -12.14
C PRO A 299 -12.80 15.37 -13.16
N ASN A 300 -12.84 16.70 -13.00
CA ASN A 300 -12.12 17.65 -13.85
C ASN A 300 -10.60 17.50 -13.74
N SER A 301 -10.07 17.32 -12.52
CA SER A 301 -8.64 17.05 -12.33
C SER A 301 -8.20 15.73 -12.98
N ILE A 302 -9.00 14.67 -12.86
CA ILE A 302 -8.72 13.39 -13.54
C ILE A 302 -8.79 13.56 -15.06
N LEU A 303 -9.76 14.31 -15.58
CA LEU A 303 -9.86 14.61 -17.01
C LEU A 303 -8.62 15.38 -17.52
N SER A 304 -8.17 16.38 -16.78
CA SER A 304 -6.94 17.14 -17.07
C SER A 304 -5.71 16.22 -17.10
N LEU A 305 -5.61 15.27 -16.16
CA LEU A 305 -4.54 14.28 -16.11
C LEU A 305 -4.54 13.39 -17.38
N ILE A 306 -5.71 12.87 -17.80
CA ILE A 306 -5.82 12.03 -19.01
C ILE A 306 -5.34 12.78 -20.26
N ASN A 307 -5.68 14.07 -20.36
CA ASN A 307 -5.35 14.90 -21.51
C ASN A 307 -3.87 15.34 -21.52
N SER A 308 -3.29 15.60 -20.35
CA SER A 308 -1.91 16.12 -20.24
C SER A 308 -0.83 15.04 -20.27
N LYS A 309 -1.12 13.82 -19.82
CA LYS A 309 -0.08 12.79 -19.62
C LYS A 309 0.18 11.92 -20.85
N SER A 310 1.48 11.83 -21.19
CA SER A 310 2.00 11.05 -22.33
C SER A 310 2.24 9.57 -22.00
N TRP A 311 2.42 9.23 -20.72
CA TRP A 311 2.69 7.86 -20.27
C TRP A 311 1.47 6.93 -20.36
N MET A 312 0.26 7.48 -20.46
CA MET A 312 -0.98 6.72 -20.55
C MET A 312 -1.17 6.12 -21.94
N THR A 313 -1.32 4.80 -22.00
CA THR A 313 -1.64 4.10 -23.26
C THR A 313 -3.04 4.46 -23.76
N PRO A 314 -3.33 4.33 -25.08
CA PRO A 314 -4.67 4.61 -25.61
C PRO A 314 -5.78 3.82 -24.92
N ARG A 315 -5.51 2.55 -24.58
CA ARG A 315 -6.44 1.69 -23.84
C ARG A 315 -6.77 2.27 -22.46
N MET A 316 -5.77 2.78 -21.75
CA MET A 316 -5.97 3.38 -20.44
C MET A 316 -6.82 4.65 -20.56
N LYS A 317 -6.51 5.54 -21.50
CA LYS A 317 -7.27 6.78 -21.71
C LYS A 317 -8.75 6.50 -21.97
N ILE A 318 -9.05 5.59 -22.91
CA ILE A 318 -10.44 5.20 -23.23
C ILE A 318 -11.16 4.65 -21.99
N ARG A 319 -10.51 3.77 -21.22
CA ARG A 319 -11.11 3.19 -20.01
C ARG A 319 -11.27 4.19 -18.86
N LEU A 320 -10.40 5.19 -18.77
CA LEU A 320 -10.51 6.28 -17.80
C LEU A 320 -11.64 7.24 -18.17
N PHE A 321 -11.77 7.63 -19.46
CA PHE A 321 -12.93 8.39 -19.93
C PHE A 321 -14.23 7.65 -19.63
N CYS A 322 -14.29 6.34 -19.93
CA CYS A 322 -15.43 5.51 -19.56
C CYS A 322 -15.68 5.48 -18.05
N GLY A 323 -14.63 5.41 -17.23
CA GLY A 323 -14.73 5.47 -15.77
C GLY A 323 -15.32 6.79 -15.28
N ILE A 324 -14.93 7.93 -15.86
CA ILE A 324 -15.51 9.24 -15.55
C ILE A 324 -16.99 9.30 -15.98
N ILE A 325 -17.34 8.79 -17.17
CA ILE A 325 -18.73 8.71 -17.65
C ILE A 325 -19.59 7.92 -16.66
N LEU A 326 -19.14 6.74 -16.22
CA LEU A 326 -19.86 5.90 -15.26
C LEU A 326 -19.99 6.57 -13.90
N LEU A 327 -18.96 7.28 -13.43
CA LEU A 327 -19.03 8.09 -12.21
C LEU A 327 -20.11 9.17 -12.32
N LEU A 328 -20.09 9.96 -13.39
CA LEU A 328 -21.05 11.05 -13.61
C LEU A 328 -22.48 10.52 -13.76
N ALA A 329 -22.66 9.42 -14.48
CA ALA A 329 -23.94 8.73 -14.60
C ALA A 329 -24.42 8.11 -13.27
N THR A 330 -23.51 7.76 -12.37
CA THR A 330 -23.86 7.29 -11.02
C THR A 330 -24.28 8.47 -10.13
N LEU A 331 -23.55 9.59 -10.19
CA LEU A 331 -23.85 10.81 -9.45
C LEU A 331 -25.18 11.46 -9.88
N SER A 332 -25.61 11.26 -11.12
CA SER A 332 -26.89 11.77 -11.63
C SER A 332 -28.11 10.95 -11.19
N GLN A 333 -27.92 9.82 -10.49
CA GLN A 333 -29.02 8.99 -10.02
C GLN A 333 -29.75 9.66 -8.84
N ASN A 334 -31.09 9.53 -8.83
CA ASN A 334 -31.92 10.03 -7.73
C ASN A 334 -31.56 9.44 -6.36
N LYS A 335 -30.95 8.24 -6.36
CA LYS A 335 -30.48 7.55 -5.17
C LYS A 335 -29.15 6.88 -5.51
N LEU A 336 -28.10 7.25 -4.78
CA LEU A 336 -26.78 6.67 -5.01
C LEU A 336 -26.75 5.17 -4.64
N PRO A 337 -25.94 4.36 -5.35
CA PRO A 337 -25.90 2.91 -5.15
C PRO A 337 -25.27 2.51 -3.81
N TYR A 338 -24.40 3.36 -3.25
CA TYR A 338 -23.75 3.13 -1.97
C TYR A 338 -23.40 4.47 -1.31
N TYR A 339 -23.30 4.44 0.02
CA TYR A 339 -23.11 5.62 0.87
C TYR A 339 -21.97 5.36 1.85
N PRO A 340 -21.37 6.43 2.40
CA PRO A 340 -20.51 6.30 3.56
C PRO A 340 -21.27 5.57 4.68
N TYR A 341 -20.65 4.57 5.30
CA TYR A 341 -21.26 3.77 6.38
C TYR A 341 -21.78 4.64 7.54
N ARG A 342 -21.21 5.84 7.73
CA ARG A 342 -21.53 6.75 8.82
C ARG A 342 -22.67 7.69 8.46
N ALA A 343 -23.77 7.60 9.19
CA ALA A 343 -25.01 8.37 8.98
C ALA A 343 -24.88 9.91 9.00
N GLU A 344 -23.73 10.44 9.41
CA GLU A 344 -23.46 11.89 9.47
C GLU A 344 -22.96 12.45 8.14
N ILE A 345 -22.41 11.58 7.28
CA ILE A 345 -21.93 11.98 5.96
C ILE A 345 -23.09 11.81 5.00
N THR A 346 -23.55 12.94 4.49
CA THR A 346 -24.68 12.98 3.58
C THR A 346 -24.18 12.74 2.15
N GLY A 347 -24.79 11.78 1.45
CA GLY A 347 -24.49 11.53 0.03
C GLY A 347 -24.90 12.70 -0.85
N ASN A 348 -24.32 12.79 -2.05
CA ASN A 348 -24.55 13.94 -2.94
C ASN A 348 -25.99 14.06 -3.45
N ASP A 349 -26.68 12.94 -3.61
CA ASP A 349 -28.11 12.87 -3.94
C ASP A 349 -28.99 13.58 -2.90
N LEU A 350 -28.57 13.58 -1.63
CA LEU A 350 -29.25 14.29 -0.54
C LEU A 350 -28.67 15.70 -0.33
N LEU A 351 -27.36 15.88 -0.47
CA LEU A 351 -26.68 17.15 -0.24
C LEU A 351 -27.12 18.22 -1.25
N PHE A 352 -27.25 17.83 -2.52
CA PHE A 352 -27.65 18.71 -3.63
C PHE A 352 -29.11 18.51 -4.02
N PHE A 353 -29.93 17.93 -3.14
CA PHE A 353 -31.32 17.63 -3.45
C PHE A 353 -32.09 18.90 -3.88
N GLY A 354 -32.61 18.89 -5.11
CA GLY A 354 -33.38 20.00 -5.67
C GLY A 354 -32.54 21.17 -6.20
N ASP A 355 -31.21 21.08 -6.18
CA ASP A 355 -30.33 22.08 -6.79
C ASP A 355 -30.16 21.79 -8.30
N PRO A 356 -30.66 22.66 -9.19
CA PRO A 356 -30.51 22.46 -10.63
C PRO A 356 -29.06 22.64 -11.12
N SER A 357 -28.20 23.35 -10.38
CA SER A 357 -26.80 23.57 -10.76
C SER A 357 -26.01 22.25 -10.76
N TYR A 358 -26.34 21.35 -9.82
CA TYR A 358 -25.73 20.02 -9.69
C TYR A 358 -25.84 19.20 -10.98
N MET A 359 -27.06 19.05 -11.49
CA MET A 359 -27.31 18.28 -12.72
C MET A 359 -26.73 18.98 -13.95
N HIS A 360 -26.73 20.32 -13.98
CA HIS A 360 -26.12 21.09 -15.06
C HIS A 360 -24.60 20.88 -15.11
N GLU A 361 -23.90 20.92 -13.97
CA GLU A 361 -22.46 20.65 -13.89
C GLU A 361 -22.12 19.23 -14.36
N ILE A 362 -22.86 18.24 -13.88
CA ILE A 362 -22.68 16.84 -14.27
C ILE A 362 -22.88 16.67 -15.78
N ALA A 363 -23.97 17.23 -16.33
CA ALA A 363 -24.26 17.15 -17.76
C ALA A 363 -23.18 17.83 -18.62
N ALA A 364 -22.73 19.03 -18.23
CA ALA A 364 -21.70 19.76 -18.94
C ALA A 364 -20.37 18.99 -18.98
N LEU A 365 -19.99 18.37 -17.85
CA LEU A 365 -18.78 17.55 -17.81
C LEU A 365 -18.96 16.23 -18.60
N SER A 366 -20.13 15.59 -18.52
CA SER A 366 -20.44 14.39 -19.31
C SER A 366 -20.30 14.66 -20.80
N GLU A 367 -20.82 15.79 -21.29
CA GLU A 367 -20.68 16.21 -22.70
C GLU A 367 -19.20 16.40 -23.08
N CYS A 368 -18.43 17.12 -22.25
CA CYS A 368 -17.01 17.36 -22.48
C CYS A 368 -16.20 16.04 -22.54
N VAL A 369 -16.43 15.14 -21.58
CA VAL A 369 -15.75 13.83 -21.52
C VAL A 369 -16.12 12.96 -22.73
N LEU A 370 -17.40 12.98 -23.13
CA LEU A 370 -17.88 12.23 -24.29
C LEU A 370 -17.23 12.73 -25.59
N GLN A 371 -17.15 14.05 -25.79
CA GLN A 371 -16.48 14.64 -26.95
C GLN A 371 -14.99 14.30 -26.98
N ASN A 372 -14.30 14.36 -25.83
CA ASN A 372 -12.89 13.97 -25.71
C ASN A 372 -12.68 12.47 -26.02
N LEU A 373 -13.57 11.60 -25.54
CA LEU A 373 -13.52 10.17 -25.81
C LEU A 373 -13.68 9.86 -27.31
N ILE A 374 -14.69 10.43 -27.95
CA ILE A 374 -14.99 10.21 -29.36
C ILE A 374 -13.85 10.73 -30.24
N SER A 375 -13.42 11.97 -30.00
CA SER A 375 -12.33 12.58 -30.76
C SER A 375 -11.01 11.81 -30.59
N PHE A 376 -10.74 11.28 -29.40
CA PHE A 376 -9.57 10.44 -29.15
C PHE A 376 -9.64 9.11 -29.93
N ILE A 377 -10.80 8.45 -29.93
CA ILE A 377 -11.00 7.20 -30.69
C ILE A 377 -10.82 7.45 -32.19
N GLU A 378 -11.35 8.55 -32.74
CA GLU A 378 -11.24 8.85 -34.17
C GLU A 378 -9.81 9.11 -34.68
N GLN A 379 -8.92 9.55 -33.80
CA GLN A 379 -7.53 9.88 -34.16
C GLN A 379 -6.61 8.64 -34.14
N GLU A 380 -7.02 7.57 -33.46
CA GLU A 380 -6.20 6.37 -33.32
C GLU A 380 -6.23 5.51 -34.60
N PRO A 381 -5.10 4.88 -34.99
CA PRO A 381 -5.03 4.11 -36.23
C PRO A 381 -5.88 2.84 -36.16
N PRO A 382 -6.55 2.45 -37.27
CA PRO A 382 -7.44 1.30 -37.30
C PRO A 382 -6.67 -0.01 -37.11
N LYS A 383 -6.93 -0.68 -35.98
CA LYS A 383 -6.38 -1.99 -35.58
C LYS A 383 -7.46 -2.77 -34.85
N ALA A 384 -7.39 -4.10 -34.83
CA ALA A 384 -8.35 -4.93 -34.11
C ALA A 384 -8.51 -4.53 -32.62
N ALA A 385 -7.40 -4.21 -31.95
CA ALA A 385 -7.42 -3.72 -30.57
C ALA A 385 -8.19 -2.39 -30.43
N HIS A 386 -8.04 -1.49 -31.40
CA HIS A 386 -8.75 -0.22 -31.46
C HIS A 386 -10.26 -0.42 -31.67
N GLY A 387 -10.65 -1.31 -32.59
CA GLY A 387 -12.05 -1.70 -32.79
C GLY A 387 -12.70 -2.26 -31.53
N THR A 388 -11.97 -3.09 -30.77
CA THR A 388 -12.44 -3.61 -29.48
C THR A 388 -12.66 -2.47 -28.47
N MET A 389 -11.75 -1.50 -28.41
CA MET A 389 -11.88 -0.34 -27.51
C MET A 389 -13.04 0.57 -27.89
N ALA A 390 -13.31 0.78 -29.18
CA ALA A 390 -14.47 1.53 -29.65
C ALA A 390 -15.79 0.86 -29.21
N LEU A 391 -15.86 -0.47 -29.30
CA LEU A 391 -17.02 -1.24 -28.81
C LEU A 391 -17.14 -1.25 -27.28
N GLU A 392 -16.02 -1.31 -26.53
CA GLU A 392 -16.03 -1.10 -25.06
C GLU A 392 -16.63 0.27 -24.71
N ALA A 393 -16.21 1.34 -25.41
CA ALA A 393 -16.75 2.69 -25.21
C ALA A 393 -18.25 2.78 -25.56
N CYS A 394 -18.68 2.14 -26.65
CA CYS A 394 -20.09 2.08 -27.06
C CYS A 394 -20.96 1.43 -25.97
N ASN A 395 -20.54 0.26 -25.47
CA ASN A 395 -21.25 -0.42 -24.38
C ASN A 395 -21.31 0.42 -23.10
N CYS A 396 -20.23 1.13 -22.77
CA CYS A 396 -20.18 2.04 -21.64
C CYS A 396 -21.23 3.17 -21.78
N ILE A 397 -21.21 3.89 -22.91
CA ILE A 397 -22.13 4.99 -23.21
C ILE A 397 -23.58 4.51 -23.16
N ALA A 398 -23.89 3.38 -23.82
CA ALA A 398 -25.22 2.79 -23.84
C ALA A 398 -25.70 2.28 -22.47
N SER A 399 -24.78 1.97 -21.55
CA SER A 399 -25.13 1.62 -20.16
C SER A 399 -25.30 2.84 -19.24
N ALA A 400 -24.61 3.94 -19.54
CA ALA A 400 -24.53 5.12 -18.68
C ALA A 400 -25.64 6.13 -18.97
N PHE A 401 -26.02 6.29 -20.24
CA PHE A 401 -27.00 7.28 -20.67
C PHE A 401 -28.28 6.62 -21.18
N VAL A 402 -29.39 7.33 -21.02
CA VAL A 402 -30.64 6.97 -21.70
C VAL A 402 -30.39 7.11 -23.20
N VAL A 403 -30.65 6.04 -23.96
CA VAL A 403 -30.49 6.04 -25.42
C VAL A 403 -31.52 6.99 -26.04
N CYS A 404 -31.05 8.17 -26.43
CA CYS A 404 -31.74 9.15 -27.27
C CYS A 404 -31.04 9.25 -28.63
N GLN A 405 -31.61 10.02 -29.55
CA GLN A 405 -31.07 10.17 -30.91
C GLN A 405 -29.58 10.56 -30.93
N ASP A 406 -29.15 11.54 -30.13
CA ASP A 406 -27.76 12.00 -30.09
C ASP A 406 -26.81 10.90 -29.58
N THR A 407 -27.22 10.19 -28.52
CA THR A 407 -26.43 9.09 -27.95
C THR A 407 -26.36 7.91 -28.91
N LEU A 408 -27.45 7.65 -29.66
CA LEU A 408 -27.52 6.62 -30.68
C LEU A 408 -26.58 6.92 -31.85
N GLU A 409 -26.52 8.16 -32.33
CA GLU A 409 -25.60 8.59 -33.39
C GLU A 409 -24.14 8.34 -32.98
N VAL A 410 -23.78 8.70 -31.74
CA VAL A 410 -22.45 8.41 -31.18
C VAL A 410 -22.18 6.90 -31.13
N CYS A 411 -23.12 6.11 -30.59
CA CYS A 411 -22.97 4.67 -30.49
C CYS A 411 -22.81 4.01 -31.87
N TRP A 412 -23.55 4.44 -32.89
CA TRP A 412 -23.43 3.96 -34.27
C TRP A 412 -22.08 4.30 -34.88
N LYS A 413 -21.57 5.51 -34.63
CA LYS A 413 -20.23 5.91 -35.08
C LYS A 413 -19.16 4.97 -34.51
N LEU A 414 -19.23 4.65 -33.22
CA LEU A 414 -18.31 3.72 -32.56
C LEU A 414 -18.46 2.26 -33.07
N ILE A 415 -19.70 1.82 -33.33
CA ILE A 415 -19.98 0.51 -33.95
C ILE A 415 -19.36 0.42 -35.34
N GLU A 416 -19.43 1.48 -36.15
CA GLU A 416 -18.81 1.50 -37.48
C GLU A 416 -17.29 1.41 -37.41
N ILE A 417 -16.65 2.12 -36.48
CA ILE A 417 -15.21 1.99 -36.22
C ILE A 417 -14.87 0.54 -35.83
N GLY A 418 -15.67 -0.07 -34.95
CA GLY A 418 -15.55 -1.47 -34.57
C GLY A 418 -15.66 -2.42 -35.77
N ARG A 419 -16.66 -2.21 -36.63
CA ARG A 419 -16.92 -2.99 -37.85
C ARG A 419 -15.76 -2.91 -38.83
N LEU A 420 -15.22 -1.73 -39.09
CA LEU A 420 -14.07 -1.52 -39.98
C LEU A 420 -12.80 -2.20 -39.46
N CYS A 421 -12.61 -2.26 -38.13
CA CYS A 421 -11.40 -2.81 -37.52
C CYS A 421 -11.44 -4.33 -37.29
N LEU A 422 -12.60 -4.90 -37.00
CA LEU A 422 -12.78 -6.31 -36.59
C LEU A 422 -13.42 -7.18 -37.68
N GLY A 423 -14.14 -6.57 -38.62
CA GLY A 423 -14.98 -7.26 -39.61
C GLY A 423 -16.41 -7.49 -39.11
N ALA A 424 -17.34 -7.69 -40.05
CA ALA A 424 -18.77 -7.77 -39.77
C ALA A 424 -19.17 -9.01 -38.95
N ASP A 425 -18.42 -10.11 -39.05
CA ASP A 425 -18.73 -11.39 -38.38
C ASP A 425 -18.16 -11.48 -36.94
N ASP A 426 -17.52 -10.42 -36.44
CA ASP A 426 -16.96 -10.44 -35.09
C ASP A 426 -18.05 -10.59 -34.01
N ARG A 427 -17.83 -11.52 -33.07
CA ARG A 427 -18.82 -11.86 -32.03
C ARG A 427 -19.06 -10.71 -31.06
N TYR A 428 -18.05 -9.91 -30.75
CA TYR A 428 -18.17 -8.80 -29.82
C TYR A 428 -18.93 -7.63 -30.46
N LEU A 429 -18.69 -7.35 -31.74
CA LEU A 429 -19.48 -6.42 -32.54
C LEU A 429 -20.96 -6.80 -32.56
N GLN A 430 -21.28 -8.04 -32.93
CA GLN A 430 -22.67 -8.52 -33.00
C GLN A 430 -23.38 -8.45 -31.64
N SER A 431 -22.67 -8.77 -30.56
CA SER A 431 -23.20 -8.67 -29.20
C SER A 431 -23.47 -7.22 -28.79
N THR A 432 -22.58 -6.29 -29.17
CA THR A 432 -22.74 -4.84 -28.89
C THR A 432 -23.93 -4.26 -29.64
N ILE A 433 -24.11 -4.59 -30.92
CA ILE A 433 -25.28 -4.18 -31.72
C ILE A 433 -26.57 -4.71 -31.09
N LYS A 434 -26.58 -5.99 -30.69
CA LYS A 434 -27.73 -6.60 -30.01
C LYS A 434 -28.05 -5.87 -28.70
N TYR A 435 -27.04 -5.60 -27.88
CA TYR A 435 -27.20 -4.87 -26.62
C TYR A 435 -27.79 -3.47 -26.83
N LEU A 436 -27.27 -2.71 -27.80
CA LEU A 436 -27.80 -1.38 -28.13
C LEU A 436 -29.28 -1.45 -28.58
N ASN A 437 -29.64 -2.44 -29.39
CA ASN A 437 -31.02 -2.69 -29.83
C ASN A 437 -31.97 -3.04 -28.67
N GLU A 438 -31.47 -3.68 -27.61
CA GLU A 438 -32.26 -3.97 -26.41
C GLU A 438 -32.58 -2.70 -25.60
N GLN A 439 -31.66 -1.73 -25.57
CA GLN A 439 -31.78 -0.46 -24.83
C GLN A 439 -32.67 0.59 -25.52
N LEU A 440 -32.99 0.42 -26.81
CA LEU A 440 -33.87 1.33 -27.55
C LEU A 440 -35.32 1.30 -27.04
N PRO A 441 -36.00 2.46 -26.91
CA PRO A 441 -37.43 2.53 -26.68
C PRO A 441 -38.21 1.79 -27.78
N THR A 442 -39.34 1.17 -27.44
CA THR A 442 -40.16 0.35 -28.34
C THR A 442 -40.60 1.10 -29.62
N SER A 443 -40.69 2.42 -29.59
CA SER A 443 -41.04 3.28 -30.73
C SER A 443 -39.91 3.46 -31.75
N GLU A 444 -38.64 3.33 -31.34
CA GLU A 444 -37.47 3.56 -32.20
C GLU A 444 -36.90 2.25 -32.78
N LYS A 445 -37.29 1.09 -32.24
CA LYS A 445 -36.96 -0.24 -32.81
C LYS A 445 -37.44 -0.41 -34.26
N ALA A 446 -38.46 0.35 -34.67
CA ALA A 446 -38.98 0.34 -36.04
C ALA A 446 -38.07 1.05 -37.06
N PHE A 447 -37.23 2.01 -36.63
CA PHE A 447 -36.36 2.78 -37.52
C PHE A 447 -35.13 1.97 -37.99
N LEU A 448 -34.62 1.07 -37.14
CA LEU A 448 -33.44 0.26 -37.47
C LEU A 448 -33.72 -0.95 -38.36
N ALA A 449 -34.97 -1.41 -38.44
CA ALA A 449 -35.36 -2.44 -39.40
C ALA A 449 -35.22 -1.98 -40.87
N LEU A 450 -35.05 -0.67 -41.12
CA LEU A 450 -34.92 -0.07 -42.45
C LEU A 450 -33.47 0.30 -42.82
N GLY A 451 -32.51 0.18 -41.90
CA GLY A 451 -31.12 0.62 -42.10
C GLY A 451 -30.08 -0.50 -42.14
N ILE A 452 -30.52 -1.77 -42.14
CA ILE A 452 -29.66 -2.96 -42.26
C ILE A 452 -29.86 -3.61 -43.65
N GLU A 453 -29.82 -2.80 -44.70
CA GLU A 453 -29.55 -3.28 -46.07
C GLU A 453 -28.21 -2.76 -46.57
#